data_AF-A0AA39UTG1-F1
#
_entry.id   AF-A0AA39UTG1-F1
#
_cell.length_a   1.000
_cell.length_b   1.000
_cell.length_c   1.000
_cell.angle_alpha   90.00
_cell.angle_beta   90.00
_cell.angle_gamma   90.00
#
_symmetry.space_group_name_H-M   'P 1'
#
loop_
_entity.id
_entity.type
_entity.pdbx_description
1 polymer ?
#
loop_
_entity_poly.entity_id
_entity_poly.type
_entity_poly.pdbx_seq_one_letter_code
_entity_poly.pdbx_strand_id
1 'polypeptide(L)'
;MAPPLCCKLYLVPKFHLPGHIKNCQEKFCMSFHSHVGNNDGKAPEWSWAISNGVVASMWEMSPGHRHEKLDQHFSDINWQKKHLDGYDSSSA
;
A
#
# COMPACT_ATOMS: atom_id res chain seq x y z
N MET A 1 -16.92 25.24 -4.90
CA MET A 1 -15.66 25.52 -5.61
C MET A 1 -14.71 24.37 -5.25
N ALA A 2 -14.60 23.34 -6.09
CA ALA A 2 -13.75 22.19 -5.83
C ALA A 2 -12.28 22.57 -6.11
N PRO A 3 -11.31 22.16 -5.29
CA PRO A 3 -9.91 22.50 -5.52
C PRO A 3 -9.37 21.77 -6.76
N PRO A 4 -8.44 22.38 -7.51
CA PRO A 4 -7.91 21.80 -8.73
C PRO A 4 -7.15 20.50 -8.46
N LEU A 5 -7.55 19.44 -9.16
CA LEU A 5 -7.05 18.06 -9.07
C LEU A 5 -5.59 17.84 -9.53
N CYS A 6 -4.73 18.87 -9.59
CA CYS A 6 -3.39 18.76 -10.19
C CYS A 6 -2.24 18.77 -9.17
N CYS A 7 -2.47 19.15 -7.91
CA CYS A 7 -1.40 19.26 -6.92
C CYS A 7 -1.04 17.86 -6.38
N LYS A 8 -0.07 17.20 -7.02
CA LYS A 8 0.51 15.95 -6.49
C LYS A 8 1.01 16.17 -5.07
N LEU A 9 0.46 15.40 -4.14
CA LEU A 9 0.84 15.43 -2.75
C LEU A 9 1.94 14.40 -2.50
N TYR A 10 3.11 14.86 -2.08
CA TYR A 10 4.19 13.98 -1.64
C TYR A 10 4.08 13.82 -0.14
N LEU A 11 4.04 12.59 0.35
CA LEU A 11 3.94 12.25 1.77
C LEU A 11 4.95 11.17 2.12
N VAL A 12 5.32 11.10 3.40
CA VAL A 12 6.23 10.09 3.93
C VAL A 12 5.44 9.14 4.86
N PRO A 13 5.55 7.81 4.69
CA PRO A 13 4.95 6.84 5.60
C PRO A 13 5.38 7.09 7.05
N LYS A 14 4.47 6.86 7.99
CA LYS A 14 4.69 7.23 9.40
C LYS A 14 5.90 6.53 10.01
N PHE A 15 6.24 5.32 9.54
CA PHE A 15 7.42 4.60 10.01
C PHE A 15 8.74 5.28 9.60
N HIS A 16 8.78 5.89 8.41
CA HIS A 16 9.99 6.56 7.90
C HIS A 16 10.11 8.00 8.38
N LEU A 17 8.99 8.64 8.72
CA LEU A 17 8.94 10.05 9.12
C LEU A 17 9.96 10.43 10.22
N PRO A 18 10.14 9.66 11.32
CA PRO A 18 11.11 9.99 12.36
C PRO A 18 12.57 10.04 11.88
N GLY A 19 12.90 9.39 10.77
CA GLY A 19 14.24 9.41 10.17
C GLY A 19 14.58 10.72 9.45
N HIS A 20 13.61 11.62 9.27
CA HIS A 20 13.83 12.90 8.60
C HIS A 20 14.01 14.06 9.59
N ILE A 21 14.58 15.18 9.12
CA ILE A 21 14.66 16.43 9.90
C ILE A 21 13.27 17.00 10.22
N LYS A 22 13.13 17.77 11.32
CA LYS A 22 11.84 18.30 11.81
C LYS A 22 10.99 18.99 10.73
N ASN A 23 11.61 19.84 9.91
CA ASN A 23 10.95 20.53 8.80
C ASN A 23 10.30 19.56 7.78
N CYS A 24 10.93 18.40 7.53
CA CYS A 24 10.36 17.36 6.68
C CYS A 24 9.25 16.60 7.40
N GLN A 25 9.41 16.33 8.70
CA GLN A 25 8.39 15.67 9.50
C GLN A 25 7.08 16.46 9.47
N GLU A 26 7.14 17.78 9.64
CA GLU A 26 5.95 18.64 9.63
C GLU A 26 5.32 18.76 8.22
N LYS A 27 6.13 18.90 7.18
CA LYS A 27 5.63 19.09 5.80
C LYS A 27 5.03 17.82 5.18
N PHE A 28 5.62 16.67 5.46
CA PHE A 28 5.29 15.41 4.78
C PHE A 28 4.55 14.40 5.67
N CYS A 29 4.14 14.81 6.88
CA CYS A 29 3.33 13.97 7.76
C CYS A 29 1.94 13.72 7.15
N MET A 30 1.65 12.46 6.83
CA MET A 30 0.35 12.03 6.32
C MET A 30 -0.84 12.44 7.21
N SER A 31 -0.63 12.51 8.53
CA SER A 31 -1.69 12.88 9.49
C SER A 31 -2.09 14.36 9.44
N PHE A 32 -1.30 15.22 8.80
CA PHE A 32 -1.62 16.65 8.68
C PHE A 32 -2.29 17.02 7.36
N HIS A 33 -2.45 16.07 6.44
CA HIS A 33 -3.05 16.31 5.13
C HIS A 33 -4.46 15.73 5.04
N SER A 34 -5.36 16.48 4.40
CA SER A 34 -6.73 16.03 4.16
C SER A 34 -6.78 14.89 3.13
N HIS A 35 -7.83 14.07 3.20
CA HIS A 35 -8.11 12.99 2.25
C HIS A 35 -7.14 11.79 2.25
N VAL A 36 -6.21 11.72 3.20
CA VAL A 36 -5.30 10.57 3.34
C VAL A 36 -5.92 9.45 4.20
N GLY A 37 -6.93 9.76 5.02
CA GLY A 37 -7.53 8.83 5.98
C GLY A 37 -6.57 8.50 7.14
N ASN A 38 -7.10 7.87 8.20
CA ASN A 38 -6.25 7.46 9.33
C ASN A 38 -5.53 6.14 9.01
N ASN A 39 -4.43 6.24 8.28
CA ASN A 39 -3.56 5.09 7.99
C ASN A 39 -2.11 5.39 8.40
N ASP A 40 -1.29 4.36 8.56
CA ASP A 40 0.12 4.48 8.93
C ASP A 40 1.08 4.42 7.73
N GLY A 41 0.53 4.27 6.53
CA GLY A 41 1.27 4.19 5.28
C GLY A 41 1.97 2.85 5.06
N LYS A 42 1.70 1.80 5.85
CA LYS A 42 2.43 0.52 5.78
C LYS A 42 1.96 -0.49 4.72
N ALA A 43 0.83 -0.21 4.06
CA ALA A 43 0.25 -1.15 3.10
C ALA A 43 1.23 -1.58 1.98
N PRO A 44 2.05 -0.67 1.41
CA PRO A 44 3.10 -1.07 0.46
C PRO A 44 4.13 -2.03 1.05
N GLU A 45 4.59 -1.79 2.27
CA GLU A 45 5.62 -2.56 2.96
C GLU A 45 5.10 -3.97 3.32
N TRP A 46 3.85 -4.08 3.78
CA TRP A 46 3.21 -5.37 4.01
C TRP A 46 3.06 -6.18 2.73
N SER A 47 2.64 -5.53 1.64
CA SER A 47 2.47 -6.20 0.35
C SER A 47 3.81 -6.71 -0.19
N TRP A 48 4.89 -5.95 0.02
CA TRP A 48 6.25 -6.37 -0.32
C TRP A 48 6.74 -7.55 0.53
N ALA A 49 6.51 -7.52 1.84
CA ALA A 49 6.91 -8.62 2.72
C ALA A 49 6.23 -9.95 2.35
N ILE A 50 4.93 -9.90 2.01
CA ILE A 50 4.18 -11.08 1.58
C ILE A 50 4.70 -11.61 0.24
N SER A 51 4.92 -10.72 -0.75
CA SER A 51 5.40 -11.14 -2.07
C SER A 51 6.80 -11.77 -2.01
N ASN A 52 7.69 -11.25 -1.17
CA ASN A 52 9.01 -11.86 -0.94
C ASN A 52 8.93 -13.32 -0.49
N GLY A 53 7.92 -13.69 0.29
CA GLY A 53 7.74 -15.07 0.75
C GLY A 53 7.51 -16.07 -0.38
N VAL A 54 7.02 -15.62 -1.54
CA VAL A 54 6.75 -16.47 -2.70
C VAL A 54 7.79 -16.31 -3.82
N VAL A 55 8.72 -15.36 -3.72
CA VAL A 55 9.73 -15.11 -4.77
C VAL A 55 10.55 -16.36 -5.08
N ALA A 56 11.01 -17.08 -4.05
CA ALA A 56 11.89 -18.25 -4.24
C ALA A 56 11.21 -19.38 -5.02
N SER A 57 9.89 -19.55 -4.92
CA SER A 57 9.16 -20.60 -5.65
C SER A 57 8.94 -20.28 -7.12
N MET A 58 9.25 -19.05 -7.56
CA MET A 58 9.02 -18.58 -8.93
C MET A 58 10.31 -18.43 -9.76
N TRP A 59 11.46 -18.85 -9.22
CA TRP A 59 12.75 -18.70 -9.90
C TRP A 59 12.85 -19.50 -11.20
N GLU A 60 12.35 -20.74 -11.20
CA GLU A 60 12.38 -21.64 -12.36
C GLU A 60 11.16 -21.48 -13.28
N MET A 61 10.16 -20.69 -12.88
CA MET A 61 8.95 -20.48 -13.65
C MET A 61 9.22 -19.61 -14.89
N SER A 62 8.58 -19.94 -16.01
CA SER A 62 8.64 -19.08 -17.20
C SER A 62 8.02 -17.70 -16.91
N PRO A 63 8.37 -16.65 -17.66
CA PRO A 63 7.87 -15.29 -17.39
C PRO A 63 6.34 -15.18 -17.35
N GLY A 64 5.63 -15.93 -18.20
CA GLY A 64 4.17 -15.98 -18.20
C GLY A 64 3.62 -16.61 -16.91
N HIS A 65 4.09 -17.80 -16.55
CA HIS A 65 3.66 -18.48 -15.33
C HIS A 65 4.02 -17.68 -14.07
N ARG A 66 5.14 -16.94 -14.06
CA ARG A 66 5.49 -16.05 -12.95
C ARG A 66 4.45 -14.94 -12.74
N HIS A 67 3.98 -14.31 -13.83
CA HIS A 67 2.92 -13.31 -13.73
C HIS A 67 1.61 -13.92 -13.22
N GLU A 68 1.18 -15.04 -13.79
CA GLU A 68 -0.04 -15.73 -13.37
C GLU A 68 0.02 -16.12 -11.88
N LYS A 69 1.19 -16.57 -11.41
CA LYS A 69 1.40 -16.94 -10.01
C LYS A 69 1.29 -15.74 -9.07
N LEU A 70 1.86 -14.60 -9.45
CA LEU A 70 1.72 -13.35 -8.71
C LEU A 70 0.26 -12.89 -8.67
N ASP A 71 -0.44 -12.91 -9.80
CA ASP A 71 -1.85 -12.52 -9.89
C ASP A 71 -2.75 -13.41 -9.02
N GLN A 72 -2.48 -14.72 -8.96
CA GLN A 72 -3.18 -15.64 -8.06
C GLN A 72 -2.94 -15.24 -6.60
N HIS A 73 -1.70 -15.03 -6.19
CA HIS A 73 -1.38 -14.64 -4.81
C HIS A 73 -2.01 -13.29 -4.42
N PHE A 74 -1.99 -12.29 -5.31
CA PHE A 74 -2.62 -11.00 -5.04
C PHE A 74 -4.15 -11.09 -5.02
N SER A 75 -4.73 -11.94 -5.86
CA SER A 75 -6.17 -12.23 -5.83
C SER A 75 -6.60 -12.89 -4.51
N ASP A 76 -5.82 -13.85 -4.02
CA ASP A 76 -6.07 -14.51 -2.73
C ASP A 76 -5.97 -13.52 -1.56
N ILE A 77 -4.96 -12.63 -1.56
CA ILE A 77 -4.82 -11.56 -0.56
C ILE A 77 -6.05 -10.63 -0.59
N ASN A 78 -6.52 -10.26 -1.78
CA ASN A 78 -7.70 -9.41 -1.92
C ASN A 78 -8.98 -10.13 -1.44
N TRP A 79 -9.11 -11.43 -1.72
CA TRP A 79 -10.19 -12.26 -1.21
C TRP A 79 -10.17 -12.29 0.33
N GLN A 80 -9.02 -12.57 0.92
CA GLN A 80 -8.82 -12.58 2.37
C GLN A 80 -9.20 -11.22 2.99
N LYS A 81 -8.73 -10.10 2.43
CA LYS A 81 -9.12 -8.77 2.92
C LYS A 81 -10.62 -8.53 2.90
N LYS A 82 -11.31 -8.94 1.83
CA LYS A 82 -12.77 -8.77 1.73
C LYS A 82 -13.54 -9.62 2.75
N HIS A 83 -13.09 -10.84 3.01
CA HIS A 83 -13.87 -11.82 3.79
C HIS A 83 -13.42 -11.94 5.25
N LEU A 84 -12.18 -11.58 5.57
CA LEU A 84 -11.60 -11.67 6.91
C LEU A 84 -11.58 -10.32 7.63
N ASP A 85 -11.35 -9.22 6.90
CA ASP A 85 -11.27 -7.89 7.52
C ASP A 85 -12.65 -7.19 7.59
N GLY A 86 -13.73 -7.88 7.18
CA GLY A 86 -15.10 -7.38 7.29
C GLY A 86 -15.40 -6.15 6.41
N TYR A 87 -14.66 -5.96 5.31
CA TYR A 87 -14.90 -4.87 4.37
C TYR A 87 -16.21 -5.10 3.59
N ASP A 88 -17.32 -4.65 4.16
CA ASP A 88 -18.61 -4.61 3.47
C ASP A 88 -18.55 -3.57 2.34
N SER A 89 -18.62 -4.06 1.10
CA SER A 89 -18.71 -3.26 -0.13
C SER A 89 -19.93 -2.31 -0.19
N SER A 90 -20.81 -2.34 0.82
CA SER A 90 -21.95 -1.44 0.96
C SER A 90 -21.63 -0.06 1.56
N SER A 91 -20.36 0.22 1.90
CA SER A 91 -19.93 1.49 2.54
C SER A 91 -19.08 2.41 1.64
N ALA A 92 -19.14 2.24 0.32
CA ALA A 92 -18.45 3.09 -0.67
C ALA A 92 -19.41 4.04 -1.39
#